data_AF-A0A2N3E002-F1
#
_entry.id   AF-A0A2N3E002-F1
#
_cell.length_a   1.000
_cell.length_b   1.000
_cell.length_c   1.000
_cell.angle_alpha   90.00
_cell.angle_beta   90.00
_cell.angle_gamma   90.00
#
_symmetry.space_group_name_H-M   'P 1'
#
loop_
_entity.id
_entity.type
_entity.pdbx_description
1 polymer ?
#
loop_
_entity_poly.entity_id
_entity_poly.type
_entity_poly.pdbx_seq_one_letter_code
_entity_poly.pdbx_strand_id
1 'polypeptide(L)'
;MRMNGLRYGIAAAAALLLLAALWTFRPAFSPSEPERSPEEIAAGIHRNAIVIDTHVDIPSFFGTEKYDPGLRGGSPIQVDLPRMREGGLDAVFFIVYVGQTGRGPAGYAQAASEALAKFAAIRRMTDVQYKDEIGLALTAADVRALHGQGKRIALIGIENGYSIAK
;
A
#
# COMPACT_ATOMS: atom_id res chain seq x y z
N MET A 1 -32.61 20.96 72.40
CA MET A 1 -31.47 20.97 71.45
C MET A 1 -31.24 19.59 70.79
N ARG A 2 -32.30 18.94 70.24
CA ARG A 2 -32.22 17.59 69.62
C ARG A 2 -32.83 17.49 68.21
N MET A 3 -33.39 18.58 67.67
CA MET A 3 -34.16 18.56 66.41
C MET A 3 -33.32 18.74 65.13
N ASN A 4 -32.06 19.17 65.25
CA ASN A 4 -31.22 19.44 64.08
C ASN A 4 -30.61 18.17 63.49
N GLY A 5 -30.20 17.20 64.31
CA GLY A 5 -29.58 15.94 63.83
C GLY A 5 -30.51 15.07 62.97
N LEU A 6 -31.81 15.04 63.27
CA LEU A 6 -32.80 14.29 62.50
C LEU A 6 -33.06 14.94 61.13
N ARG A 7 -33.03 16.27 61.05
CA ARG A 7 -33.17 17.03 59.80
C ARG A 7 -31.99 16.83 58.86
N TYR A 8 -30.76 16.82 59.39
CA TYR A 8 -29.56 16.55 58.59
C TYR A 8 -29.49 15.08 58.12
N GLY A 9 -29.96 14.13 58.94
CA GLY A 9 -30.02 12.71 58.55
C GLY A 9 -31.01 12.44 57.39
N ILE A 10 -32.19 13.07 57.43
CA ILE A 10 -33.18 12.94 56.34
C ILE A 10 -32.69 13.61 55.05
N ALA A 11 -32.04 14.78 55.16
CA ALA A 11 -31.48 15.47 53.99
C ALA A 11 -30.34 14.67 53.33
N ALA A 12 -29.47 14.04 54.13
CA ALA A 12 -28.39 13.19 53.63
C ALA A 12 -28.92 11.90 52.97
N ALA A 13 -29.94 11.26 53.56
CA ALA A 13 -30.59 10.09 52.99
C ALA A 13 -31.32 10.42 51.67
N ALA A 14 -32.00 11.56 51.60
CA ALA A 14 -32.65 12.03 50.37
C ALA A 14 -31.62 12.33 49.26
N ALA A 15 -30.48 12.94 49.60
CA ALA A 15 -29.41 13.20 48.64
C ALA A 15 -28.76 11.91 48.11
N LEU A 16 -28.55 10.91 48.98
CA LEU A 16 -28.03 9.59 48.58
C LEU A 16 -29.01 8.82 47.70
N LEU A 17 -30.31 8.89 47.99
CA LEU A 17 -31.35 8.28 47.16
C LEU A 17 -31.48 8.98 45.80
N LEU A 18 -31.34 10.31 45.74
CA LEU A 18 -31.29 11.08 44.50
C LEU A 18 -30.06 10.71 43.66
N LEU A 19 -28.89 10.58 44.27
CA LEU A 19 -27.66 10.15 43.59
C LEU A 19 -27.75 8.71 43.06
N ALA A 20 -28.35 7.80 43.84
CA ALA A 20 -28.60 6.43 43.39
C ALA A 20 -29.61 6.38 42.23
N ALA A 21 -30.68 7.17 42.30
CA ALA A 21 -31.68 7.28 41.23
C ALA A 21 -31.07 7.86 39.94
N LEU A 22 -30.21 8.87 40.05
CA LEU A 22 -29.46 9.45 38.93
C LEU A 22 -28.46 8.47 38.30
N TRP A 23 -27.93 7.52 39.08
CA TRP A 23 -27.06 6.47 38.55
C TRP A 23 -27.83 5.39 37.79
N THR A 24 -29.05 5.06 38.25
CA THR A 24 -29.96 4.12 37.55
C THR A 24 -30.60 4.70 36.28
N PHE A 25 -30.71 6.03 36.18
CA PHE A 25 -31.20 6.75 35.01
C PHE A 25 -30.07 7.23 34.08
N ARG A 26 -28.94 6.51 34.01
CA ARG A 26 -28.05 6.67 32.87
C ARG A 26 -28.80 6.19 31.63
N PRO A 27 -29.11 7.05 30.65
CA PRO A 27 -29.64 6.55 29.40
C PRO A 27 -28.63 5.52 28.86
N ALA A 28 -29.10 4.31 28.58
CA ALA A 28 -28.33 3.28 27.87
C ALA A 28 -28.12 3.66 26.40
N PHE A 29 -27.94 4.95 26.13
CA PHE A 29 -27.53 5.46 24.84
C PHE A 29 -26.02 5.23 24.76
N SER A 30 -25.64 4.00 24.46
CA SER A 30 -24.39 3.81 23.74
C SER A 30 -24.64 4.44 22.38
N PRO A 31 -23.92 5.51 21.99
CA PRO A 31 -23.96 5.94 20.61
C PRO A 31 -23.63 4.70 19.77
N SER A 32 -24.50 4.33 18.83
CA SER A 32 -24.09 3.42 17.78
C SER A 32 -22.86 4.03 17.15
N GLU A 33 -21.78 3.26 16.96
CA GLU A 33 -20.65 3.77 16.20
C GLU A 33 -21.19 4.38 14.90
N PRO A 34 -20.72 5.58 14.50
CA PRO A 34 -21.19 6.18 13.27
C PRO A 34 -21.01 5.17 12.14
N GLU A 35 -22.07 4.95 11.37
CA GLU A 35 -22.04 4.04 10.24
C GLU A 35 -21.01 4.56 9.24
N ARG A 36 -19.94 3.80 9.03
CA ARG A 36 -18.85 4.20 8.14
C ARG A 36 -19.34 4.17 6.70
N SER A 37 -18.99 5.18 5.91
CA SER A 37 -19.29 5.19 4.48
C SER A 37 -18.50 4.08 3.75
N PRO A 38 -18.95 3.62 2.57
CA PRO A 38 -18.18 2.69 1.75
C PRO A 38 -16.74 3.17 1.47
N GLU A 39 -16.55 4.47 1.27
CA GLU A 39 -15.23 5.10 1.06
C GLU A 39 -14.36 5.03 2.32
N GLU A 40 -14.93 5.27 3.50
CA GLU A 40 -14.19 5.15 4.76
C GLU A 40 -13.78 3.70 5.03
N ILE A 41 -14.65 2.74 4.71
CA ILE A 41 -14.35 1.31 4.80
C ILE A 41 -13.24 0.95 3.81
N ALA A 42 -13.37 1.34 2.54
CA ALA A 42 -12.39 1.05 1.49
C ALA A 42 -11.03 1.66 1.83
N ALA A 43 -10.99 2.94 2.25
CA ALA A 43 -9.76 3.60 2.68
C ALA A 43 -9.14 2.92 3.91
N GLY A 44 -9.98 2.40 4.83
CA GLY A 44 -9.54 1.59 5.95
C GLY A 44 -8.88 0.27 5.52
N ILE A 45 -9.46 -0.44 4.55
CA ILE A 45 -8.87 -1.67 4.00
C ILE A 45 -7.56 -1.34 3.28
N HIS A 46 -7.56 -0.32 2.42
CA HIS A 46 -6.42 0.10 1.62
C HIS A 46 -5.20 0.45 2.48
N ARG A 47 -5.40 1.17 3.59
CA ARG A 47 -4.32 1.52 4.53
C ARG A 47 -3.76 0.32 5.31
N ASN A 48 -4.52 -0.76 5.44
CA ASN A 48 -4.15 -1.93 6.24
C ASN A 48 -3.69 -3.13 5.40
N ALA A 49 -3.80 -3.03 4.08
CA ALA A 49 -3.35 -4.05 3.14
C ALA A 49 -1.96 -3.71 2.59
N ILE A 50 -1.22 -4.73 2.16
CA ILE A 50 -0.12 -4.54 1.22
C ILE A 50 -0.75 -4.52 -0.17
N VAL A 51 -0.76 -3.36 -0.82
CA VAL A 51 -1.40 -3.18 -2.13
C VAL A 51 -0.43 -3.59 -3.23
N ILE A 52 -0.84 -4.55 -4.07
CA ILE A 52 0.01 -5.14 -5.09
C ILE A 52 -0.66 -5.01 -6.47
N ASP A 53 0.09 -4.47 -7.43
CA ASP A 53 -0.23 -4.58 -8.85
C ASP A 53 0.63 -5.68 -9.48
N THR A 54 -0.02 -6.64 -10.13
CA THR A 54 0.64 -7.79 -10.74
C THR A 54 1.16 -7.54 -12.15
N HIS A 55 0.91 -6.37 -12.74
CA HIS A 55 1.29 -6.12 -14.12
C HIS A 55 1.44 -4.64 -14.47
N VAL A 56 2.67 -4.13 -14.38
CA VAL A 56 3.02 -2.78 -14.84
C VAL A 56 4.05 -2.85 -15.96
N ASP A 57 3.61 -2.47 -17.16
CA ASP A 57 4.48 -2.33 -18.32
C ASP A 57 5.54 -1.26 -18.12
N ILE A 58 6.76 -1.57 -18.57
CA ILE A 58 7.85 -0.61 -18.61
C ILE A 58 8.37 -0.43 -20.04
N PRO A 59 8.66 0.81 -20.47
CA PRO A 59 9.25 1.05 -21.77
C PRO A 59 10.71 0.56 -21.80
N SER A 60 11.26 0.31 -22.99
CA SER A 60 12.66 -0.14 -23.15
C SER A 60 13.70 0.87 -22.64
N PHE A 61 13.31 2.13 -22.42
CA PHE A 61 14.15 3.18 -21.85
C PHE A 61 13.89 3.42 -20.34
N PHE A 62 13.27 2.48 -19.64
CA PHE A 62 13.02 2.56 -18.19
C PHE A 62 14.31 2.77 -17.37
N GLY A 63 14.24 3.58 -16.32
CA GLY A 63 15.38 3.86 -15.43
C GLY A 63 16.54 4.57 -16.13
N THR A 64 16.25 5.37 -17.15
CA THR A 64 17.22 6.24 -17.85
C THR A 64 16.79 7.70 -17.67
N GLU A 65 17.62 8.67 -18.07
CA GLU A 65 17.22 10.09 -18.01
C GLU A 65 15.94 10.41 -18.81
N LYS A 66 15.66 9.63 -19.87
CA LYS A 66 14.44 9.76 -20.66
C LYS A 66 13.19 9.29 -19.89
N TYR A 67 13.37 8.36 -18.97
CA TYR A 67 12.30 7.84 -18.13
C TYR A 67 12.84 7.46 -16.75
N ASP A 68 12.75 8.43 -15.87
CA ASP A 68 13.13 8.28 -14.48
C ASP A 68 11.89 7.90 -13.65
N PRO A 69 11.84 6.69 -13.04
CA PRO A 69 10.71 6.26 -12.23
C PRO A 69 10.56 7.04 -10.92
N GLY A 70 11.57 7.80 -10.48
CA GLY A 70 11.46 8.68 -9.32
C GLY A 70 10.77 10.01 -9.60
N LEU A 71 10.59 10.37 -10.87
CA LEU A 71 9.92 11.59 -11.29
C LEU A 71 8.50 11.29 -11.74
N ARG A 72 7.61 12.28 -11.57
CA ARG A 72 6.23 12.17 -12.05
C ARG A 72 6.23 12.17 -13.58
N GLY A 73 5.88 11.04 -14.17
CA GLY A 73 5.84 10.86 -15.62
C GLY A 73 4.68 11.60 -16.28
N GLY A 74 4.76 11.81 -17.59
CA GLY A 74 3.64 12.23 -18.43
C GLY A 74 2.94 11.04 -19.09
N SER A 75 1.79 11.26 -19.73
CA SER A 75 1.13 10.23 -20.56
C SER A 75 2.12 9.60 -21.56
N PRO A 76 2.13 8.27 -21.76
CA PRO A 76 1.17 7.27 -21.30
C PRO A 76 1.49 6.64 -19.94
N ILE A 77 2.42 7.21 -19.17
CA ILE A 77 2.93 6.61 -17.94
C ILE A 77 1.91 6.75 -16.82
N GLN A 78 1.60 5.62 -16.17
CA GLN A 78 0.61 5.54 -15.09
C GLN A 78 1.22 5.27 -13.71
N VAL A 79 2.38 4.62 -13.64
CA VAL A 79 3.05 4.23 -12.40
C VAL A 79 4.44 4.84 -12.31
N ASP A 80 4.66 5.61 -11.25
CA ASP A 80 5.94 6.21 -10.85
C ASP A 80 6.01 6.26 -9.30
N LEU A 81 7.20 6.42 -8.73
CA LEU A 81 7.37 6.41 -7.27
C LEU A 81 6.53 7.49 -6.56
N PRO A 82 6.40 8.73 -7.07
CA PRO A 82 5.47 9.72 -6.52
C PRO A 82 4.02 9.20 -6.43
N ARG A 83 3.46 8.64 -7.51
CA ARG A 83 2.09 8.11 -7.50
C ARG A 83 1.94 6.87 -6.66
N MET A 84 2.96 6.00 -6.60
CA MET A 84 2.94 4.85 -5.69
C MET A 84 2.83 5.31 -4.23
N ARG A 85 3.52 6.38 -3.85
CA ARG A 85 3.41 6.98 -2.51
C ARG A 85 2.04 7.58 -2.26
N GLU A 86 1.55 8.41 -3.17
CA GLU A 86 0.27 9.12 -3.02
C GLU A 86 -0.93 8.16 -3.04
N GLY A 87 -0.90 7.16 -3.92
CA GLY A 87 -1.96 6.18 -4.10
C GLY A 87 -1.89 5.00 -3.14
N GLY A 88 -0.86 4.89 -2.32
CA GLY A 88 -0.66 3.74 -1.42
C GLY A 88 -0.49 2.42 -2.17
N LEU A 89 0.23 2.43 -3.30
CA LEU A 89 0.62 1.22 -4.03
C LEU A 89 1.97 0.75 -3.49
N ASP A 90 1.99 -0.39 -2.79
CA ASP A 90 3.19 -0.86 -2.08
C ASP A 90 4.12 -1.66 -2.98
N ALA A 91 3.56 -2.56 -3.78
CA ALA A 91 4.33 -3.49 -4.59
C ALA A 91 3.84 -3.55 -6.04
N VAL A 92 4.79 -3.67 -6.96
CA VAL A 92 4.53 -3.73 -8.40
C VAL A 92 5.38 -4.83 -9.03
N PHE A 93 4.75 -5.67 -9.84
CA PHE A 93 5.45 -6.48 -10.82
C PHE A 93 5.77 -5.63 -12.05
N PHE A 94 7.03 -5.23 -12.17
CA PHE A 94 7.53 -4.56 -13.36
C PHE A 94 7.78 -5.60 -14.45
N ILE A 95 7.16 -5.41 -15.61
CA ILE A 95 7.06 -6.45 -16.62
C ILE A 95 8.18 -6.35 -17.65
N VAL A 96 8.96 -7.42 -17.74
CA VAL A 96 9.89 -7.68 -18.83
C VAL A 96 9.10 -8.27 -19.99
N TYR A 97 8.34 -7.41 -20.68
CA TYR A 97 7.64 -7.77 -21.91
C TYR A 97 8.57 -7.58 -23.12
N VAL A 98 8.53 -8.52 -24.06
CA VAL A 98 9.17 -8.36 -25.38
C VAL A 98 8.19 -8.83 -26.46
N GLY A 99 7.96 -7.99 -27.46
CA GLY A 99 7.08 -8.30 -28.57
C GLY A 99 7.57 -9.49 -29.40
N GLN A 100 6.62 -10.28 -29.91
CA GLN A 100 6.92 -11.41 -30.78
C GLN A 100 7.47 -10.91 -32.14
N THR A 101 8.58 -11.50 -32.59
CA THR A 101 9.11 -11.30 -33.95
C THR A 101 9.27 -12.65 -34.67
N GLY A 102 9.92 -12.65 -35.85
CA GLY A 102 10.18 -13.87 -36.61
C GLY A 102 11.02 -14.88 -35.83
N ARG A 103 10.54 -16.12 -35.75
CA ARG A 103 11.20 -17.21 -35.02
C ARG A 103 12.46 -17.65 -35.75
N GLY A 104 13.61 -17.27 -35.21
CA GLY A 104 14.92 -17.61 -35.75
C GLY A 104 16.04 -16.96 -34.95
N PRO A 105 17.31 -17.31 -35.22
CA PRO A 105 18.45 -16.89 -34.39
C PRO A 105 18.53 -15.39 -34.15
N ALA A 106 18.26 -14.57 -35.18
CA ALA A 106 18.27 -13.12 -35.07
C ALA A 106 17.14 -12.58 -34.17
N GLY A 107 15.93 -13.09 -34.34
CA GLY A 107 14.77 -12.69 -33.52
C GLY A 107 14.94 -13.07 -32.06
N TYR A 108 15.46 -14.27 -31.78
CA TYR A 108 15.75 -14.73 -30.42
C TYR A 108 16.85 -13.90 -29.75
N ALA A 109 17.94 -13.59 -30.47
CA ALA A 109 19.02 -12.77 -29.95
C ALA A 109 18.54 -11.34 -29.60
N GLN A 110 17.74 -10.74 -30.48
CA GLN A 110 17.12 -9.45 -30.21
C GLN A 110 16.21 -9.51 -28.98
N ALA A 111 15.35 -10.52 -28.89
CA ALA A 111 14.41 -10.65 -27.78
C ALA A 111 15.12 -10.84 -26.43
N ALA A 112 16.15 -11.68 -26.40
CA ALA A 112 16.98 -11.87 -25.20
C ALA A 112 17.70 -10.57 -24.79
N SER A 113 18.26 -9.84 -25.76
CA SER A 113 18.94 -8.56 -25.49
C SER A 113 17.98 -7.52 -24.92
N GLU A 114 16.76 -7.43 -25.45
CA GLU A 114 15.75 -6.49 -24.95
C GLU A 114 15.26 -6.85 -23.55
N ALA A 115 15.04 -8.15 -23.28
CA ALA A 115 14.67 -8.62 -21.95
C ALA A 115 15.76 -8.31 -20.92
N LEU A 116 17.03 -8.60 -21.23
CA LEU A 116 18.17 -8.29 -20.36
C LEU A 116 18.30 -6.80 -20.07
N ALA A 117 18.03 -5.93 -21.05
CA ALA A 117 18.02 -4.48 -20.84
C ALA A 117 16.96 -4.05 -19.82
N LYS A 118 15.75 -4.65 -19.88
CA LYS A 118 14.67 -4.38 -18.91
C LYS A 118 15.00 -4.92 -17.51
N PHE A 119 15.57 -6.12 -17.40
CA PHE A 119 16.09 -6.62 -16.11
C PHE A 119 17.12 -5.68 -15.50
N ALA A 120 18.10 -5.24 -16.30
CA ALA A 120 19.12 -4.31 -15.85
C ALA A 120 18.54 -2.95 -15.44
N ALA A 121 17.46 -2.51 -16.09
CA ALA A 121 16.75 -1.29 -15.74
C ALA A 121 16.05 -1.36 -14.39
N ILE A 122 15.34 -2.45 -14.11
CA ILE A 122 14.70 -2.68 -12.80
C ILE A 122 15.77 -2.73 -11.71
N ARG A 123 16.87 -3.48 -11.92
CA ARG A 123 17.99 -3.55 -10.96
C ARG A 123 18.65 -2.20 -10.73
N ARG A 124 18.84 -1.39 -11.77
CA ARG A 124 19.41 -0.04 -11.63
C ARG A 124 18.52 0.87 -10.79
N MET A 125 17.20 0.78 -10.94
CA MET A 125 16.25 1.50 -10.08
C MET A 125 16.39 1.04 -8.62
N THR A 126 16.37 -0.28 -8.36
CA THR A 126 16.31 -0.83 -6.98
C THR A 126 17.64 -0.82 -6.25
N ASP A 127 18.77 -0.94 -6.95
CA ASP A 127 20.08 -1.14 -6.33
C ASP A 127 20.92 0.14 -6.32
N VAL A 128 20.63 1.09 -7.22
CA VAL A 128 21.47 2.27 -7.45
C VAL A 128 20.68 3.56 -7.28
N GLN A 129 19.68 3.82 -8.11
CA GLN A 129 19.03 5.13 -8.20
C GLN A 129 18.13 5.42 -6.99
N TYR A 130 17.33 4.43 -6.58
CA TYR A 130 16.28 4.61 -5.57
C TYR A 130 16.33 3.54 -4.48
N LYS A 131 17.54 3.02 -4.17
CA LYS A 131 17.76 1.94 -3.19
C LYS A 131 17.18 2.22 -1.80
N ASP A 132 17.02 3.49 -1.44
CA ASP A 132 16.49 3.90 -0.14
C ASP A 132 14.96 4.04 -0.17
N GLU A 133 14.34 4.09 -1.36
CA GLU A 133 12.90 4.27 -1.57
C GLU A 133 12.19 2.99 -2.06
N ILE A 134 12.85 2.17 -2.88
CA ILE A 134 12.31 0.94 -3.46
C ILE A 134 13.32 -0.20 -3.41
N GLY A 135 12.87 -1.42 -3.08
CA GLY A 135 13.70 -2.63 -3.06
C GLY A 135 13.15 -3.73 -3.96
N LEU A 136 14.04 -4.62 -4.45
CA LEU A 136 13.66 -5.81 -5.20
C LEU A 136 13.29 -6.95 -4.25
N ALA A 137 12.08 -7.51 -4.40
CA ALA A 137 11.66 -8.72 -3.72
C ALA A 137 11.74 -9.93 -4.66
N LEU A 138 12.32 -11.03 -4.17
CA LEU A 138 12.36 -12.32 -4.88
C LEU A 138 11.41 -13.35 -4.24
N THR A 139 10.95 -13.07 -3.02
CA THR A 139 10.06 -13.92 -2.25
C THR A 139 8.95 -13.11 -1.59
N ALA A 140 7.88 -13.78 -1.17
CA ALA A 140 6.85 -13.16 -0.34
C ALA A 140 7.36 -12.72 1.04
N ALA A 141 8.47 -13.29 1.52
CA ALA A 141 9.12 -12.84 2.75
C ALA A 141 9.80 -11.48 2.52
N ASP A 142 10.48 -11.30 1.38
CA ASP A 142 11.10 -10.03 1.01
C ASP A 142 10.06 -8.91 0.87
N VAL A 143 8.91 -9.20 0.26
CA VAL A 143 7.78 -8.26 0.17
C VAL A 143 7.40 -7.74 1.56
N ARG A 144 7.18 -8.65 2.52
CA ARG A 144 6.83 -8.28 3.90
C ARG A 144 7.96 -7.51 4.60
N ALA A 145 9.20 -7.93 4.40
CA ALA A 145 10.37 -7.30 5.01
C ALA A 145 10.59 -5.87 4.50
N LEU A 146 10.47 -5.64 3.19
CA LEU A 146 10.60 -4.33 2.57
C LEU A 146 9.43 -3.41 2.93
N HIS A 147 8.20 -3.94 2.97
CA HIS A 147 7.03 -3.19 3.44
C HIS A 147 7.23 -2.72 4.89
N GLY A 148 7.74 -3.58 5.76
CA GLY A 148 8.07 -3.22 7.15
C GLY A 148 9.20 -2.19 7.28
N GLN A 149 10.03 -2.00 6.24
CA GLN A 149 11.04 -0.94 6.16
C GLN A 149 10.46 0.39 5.60
N GLY A 150 9.17 0.42 5.22
CA GLY A 150 8.54 1.58 4.59
C GLY A 150 8.97 1.78 3.13
N LYS A 151 9.61 0.80 2.50
CA LYS A 151 10.02 0.87 1.09
C LYS A 151 8.91 0.44 0.15
N ARG A 152 8.89 1.02 -1.05
CA ARG A 152 8.18 0.45 -2.20
C ARG A 152 8.86 -0.83 -2.65
N ILE A 153 8.13 -1.68 -3.35
CA ILE A 153 8.58 -3.04 -3.65
C ILE A 153 8.47 -3.28 -5.15
N ALA A 154 9.61 -3.60 -5.77
CA ALA A 154 9.66 -4.12 -7.12
C ALA A 154 9.66 -5.65 -7.07
N LEU A 155 8.78 -6.25 -7.86
CA LEU A 155 8.87 -7.64 -8.30
C LEU A 155 9.08 -7.64 -9.81
N ILE A 156 9.47 -8.77 -10.38
CA ILE A 156 9.68 -8.89 -11.83
C ILE A 156 8.76 -9.97 -12.38
N GLY A 157 7.98 -9.61 -13.39
CA GLY A 157 7.25 -10.54 -14.24
C GLY A 157 7.91 -10.62 -15.61
N ILE A 158 7.88 -11.79 -16.24
CA ILE A 158 8.19 -11.94 -17.67
C ILE A 158 6.88 -12.13 -18.39
N GLU A 159 6.59 -11.27 -19.36
CA GLU A 159 5.50 -11.47 -20.29
C GLU A 159 6.10 -11.85 -21.65
N ASN A 160 5.51 -12.89 -22.25
CA ASN A 160 6.01 -13.55 -23.46
C ASN A 160 7.31 -14.34 -23.27
N GLY A 161 7.19 -15.67 -23.28
CA GLY A 161 8.32 -16.61 -23.18
C GLY A 161 9.25 -16.63 -24.40
N TYR A 162 8.96 -15.87 -25.46
CA TYR A 162 9.81 -15.72 -26.65
C TYR A 162 11.25 -15.27 -26.31
N SER A 163 11.42 -14.51 -25.23
CA SER A 163 12.72 -14.04 -24.76
C SER A 163 13.62 -15.13 -24.15
N ILE A 164 13.06 -16.29 -23.79
CA ILE A 164 13.77 -17.40 -23.13
C ILE A 164 13.71 -18.73 -23.91
N ALA A 165 12.86 -18.83 -24.93
CA ALA A 165 12.68 -20.03 -25.73
C ALA A 165 13.47 -19.99 -27.06
N LYS A 166 13.74 -21.18 -27.62
CA LYS A 166 14.31 -21.39 -28.97
C LYS A 166 13.31 -22.12 -29.86
#